data_AF-A0A651HR47-F1
#
_entry.id   AF-A0A651HR47-F1
#
_cell.length_a   1.000
_cell.length_b   1.000
_cell.length_c   1.000
_cell.angle_alpha   90.00
_cell.angle_beta   90.00
_cell.angle_gamma   90.00
#
_symmetry.space_group_name_H-M   'P 1'
#
loop_
_entity.id
_entity.type
_entity.pdbx_description
1 polymer ?
#
loop_
_entity_poly.entity_id
_entity_poly.type
_entity_poly.pdbx_seq_one_letter_code
_entity_poly.pdbx_strand_id
1 'polypeptide(L)' 'MRRIKDGQGSDWDVVVGRASWGVFVLLFVPAGEPASREARQWMLQAEAADEAERALAGMSDDALLERLREAGPRDG' A
#
# COMPACT_ATOMS: atom_id res chain seq x y z
N MET A 1 9.67 1.21 -1.96
CA MET A 1 9.11 1.09 -0.59
C MET A 1 9.06 2.45 0.06
N ARG A 2 7.93 2.83 0.67
CA ARG A 2 7.75 4.08 1.43
C ARG A 2 7.17 3.77 2.80
N ARG A 3 7.47 4.59 3.80
CA ARG A 3 6.89 4.47 5.15
C ARG A 3 5.96 5.63 5.42
N ILE A 4 4.78 5.34 5.94
CA ILE A 4 3.78 6.34 6.38
C ILE A 4 3.34 6.03 7.81
N LYS A 5 2.82 7.03 8.51
CA LYS A 5 2.23 6.88 9.84
C LYS A 5 0.75 7.23 9.81
N ASP A 6 -0.09 6.33 10.28
CA ASP A 6 -1.53 6.57 10.34
C ASP A 6 -1.93 7.50 11.50
N GLY A 7 -3.19 7.94 11.50
CA GLY A 7 -3.74 8.83 12.54
C GLY A 7 -3.81 8.20 13.95
N GLN A 8 -3.57 6.90 14.09
CA GLN A 8 -3.43 6.17 15.36
C GLN A 8 -1.95 6.01 15.77
N GLY A 9 -1.03 6.63 15.03
CA GLY A 9 0.40 6.58 15.28
C GLY A 9 1.10 5.31 14.78
N SER A 10 0.39 4.41 14.08
CA SER A 10 0.98 3.15 13.60
C SER A 10 1.75 3.36 12.30
N ASP A 11 2.92 2.75 12.18
CA ASP A 11 3.74 2.81 10.98
C ASP A 11 3.31 1.74 9.97
N TRP A 12 3.37 2.11 8.69
CA TRP A 12 3.03 1.24 7.56
C TRP A 12 4.09 1.37 6.48
N ASP A 13 4.63 0.24 6.03
CA ASP A 13 5.42 0.14 4.82
C ASP A 13 4.49 -0.08 3.62
N VAL A 14 4.60 0.80 2.63
CA VAL A 14 3.85 0.76 1.38
C VAL A 14 4.79 0.33 0.26
N VAL A 15 4.40 -0.72 -0.45
CA VAL A 15 5.13 -1.25 -1.61
C VAL A 15 4.19 -1.50 -2.76
N VAL A 16 4.71 -1.43 -3.98
CA VAL A 16 3.99 -1.92 -5.15
C VAL A 16 4.07 -3.45 -5.15
N GLY A 17 2.90 -4.08 -5.16
CA GLY A 17 2.73 -5.51 -5.36
C GLY A 17 2.15 -5.80 -6.74
N ARG A 18 2.25 -7.06 -7.15
CA ARG A 18 1.57 -7.57 -8.33
C ARG A 18 0.61 -8.68 -7.88
N ALA A 19 -0.68 -8.47 -8.13
CA ALA A 19 -1.71 -9.47 -7.91
C ALA A 19 -1.82 -10.38 -9.14
N SER A 20 -2.65 -11.42 -9.03
CA SER A 20 -3.01 -12.31 -10.14
C SER A 20 -3.46 -11.51 -11.37
N TRP A 21 -3.24 -12.07 -12.56
CA TRP A 21 -3.64 -11.47 -13.85
C TRP A 21 -2.93 -10.17 -14.23
N GLY A 22 -1.81 -9.84 -13.58
CA GLY A 22 -0.99 -8.69 -13.96
C GLY A 22 -1.46 -7.35 -13.39
N VAL A 23 -2.42 -7.36 -12.46
CA VAL A 23 -2.89 -6.16 -11.77
C VAL A 23 -1.85 -5.68 -10.77
N PHE A 24 -1.58 -4.37 -10.74
CA PHE A 24 -0.73 -3.76 -9.73
C PHE A 24 -1.55 -3.36 -8.51
N VAL A 25 -0.96 -3.48 -7.32
CA VAL A 25 -1.58 -3.11 -6.06
C VAL A 25 -0.63 -2.28 -5.22
N LEU A 26 -1.16 -1.38 -4.42
CA LEU A 26 -0.46 -0.86 -3.25
C LEU A 26 -0.66 -1.84 -2.11
N LEU A 27 0.42 -2.40 -1.60
CA LEU A 27 0.42 -3.27 -0.44
C LEU A 27 0.87 -2.46 0.77
N PHE A 28 0.00 -2.41 1.78
CA PHE A 28 0.23 -1.78 3.07
C PHE A 28 0.56 -2.84 4.10
N VAL A 29 1.81 -2.87 4.54
CA VAL A 29 2.33 -3.81 5.54
C VAL A 29 2.55 -3.04 6.84
N PRO A 30 1.94 -3.43 7.96
CA PRO A 30 2.20 -2.77 9.23
C PRO A 30 3.67 -2.94 9.62
N ALA A 31 4.31 -1.83 9.97
CA ALA A 31 5.69 -1.79 10.42
C ALA A 31 5.71 -1.63 11.94
N GLY A 32 6.28 -2.60 12.67
CA GLY A 32 6.41 -2.58 14.13
C GLY A 32 5.81 -3.80 14.83
N GLU A 33 6.11 -3.93 16.13
CA GLU A 33 5.66 -5.05 16.97
C GLU A 33 4.49 -4.69 17.90
N PRO A 34 3.59 -5.65 18.17
CA PRO A 34 3.41 -6.88 17.41
C PRO A 34 2.74 -6.56 16.07
N ALA A 35 3.18 -7.24 15.00
CA ALA A 35 2.61 -7.20 13.65
C ALA A 35 1.20 -7.83 13.59
N SER A 36 0.33 -7.48 14.54
CA SER A 36 -0.99 -8.04 14.77
C SER A 36 -2.04 -7.49 13.80
N ARG A 37 -1.65 -6.56 12.92
CA ARG A 37 -2.52 -6.04 11.87
C ARG A 37 -2.29 -6.82 10.60
N GLU A 38 -3.37 -7.15 9.91
CA GLU A 38 -3.30 -7.80 8.61
C GLU A 38 -2.80 -6.79 7.56
N ALA A 39 -1.99 -7.27 6.62
CA ALA A 39 -1.62 -6.48 5.46
C ALA A 39 -2.88 -6.15 4.64
N ARG A 40 -2.91 -4.92 4.13
CA ARG A 40 -4.03 -4.43 3.30
C ARG A 40 -3.55 -4.18 1.88
N GLN A 41 -4.47 -4.27 0.93
CA GLN A 41 -4.17 -3.97 -0.46
C GLN A 41 -5.21 -3.06 -1.09
N TRP A 42 -4.74 -2.19 -1.99
CA TRP A 42 -5.58 -1.33 -2.81
C TRP A 42 -5.18 -1.48 -4.28
N MET A 43 -6.15 -1.63 -5.18
CA MET A 43 -5.88 -1.81 -6.60
C MET A 43 -5.33 -0.54 -7.22
N LEU A 44 -4.10 -0.61 -7.71
CA LEU A 44 -3.44 0.50 -8.38
C LEU A 44 -3.74 0.42 -9.88
N GLN A 45 -4.32 1.47 -10.44
CA GLN A 45 -4.44 1.60 -11.89
C GLN A 45 -3.06 1.94 -12.46
N ALA A 46 -2.40 0.92 -12.99
CA ALA A 46 -1.15 1.00 -13.73
C ALA A 46 -1.12 -0.14 -14.75
N GLU A 47 -0.53 0.10 -15.91
CA GLU A 47 -0.36 -0.89 -16.97
C GLU A 47 1.05 -1.49 -16.97
N ALA A 48 2.01 -0.83 -16.32
CA ALA A 48 3.39 -1.27 -16.21
C ALA A 48 3.97 -1.09 -14.78
N ALA A 49 5.00 -1.89 -14.48
CA ALA A 49 5.64 -1.85 -13.16
C ALA A 49 6.31 -0.50 -12.86
N ASP A 50 6.96 0.11 -13.86
CA ASP A 50 7.59 1.42 -13.72
C ASP A 50 6.55 2.53 -13.50
N GLU A 51 5.39 2.43 -14.14
CA GLU A 51 4.26 3.35 -13.90
C GLU A 51 3.72 3.21 -12.48
N ALA A 52 3.57 1.98 -11.99
CA ALA A 52 3.12 1.71 -10.63
C ALA A 52 4.09 2.28 -9.57
N GLU A 53 5.39 2.12 -9.77
CA GLU A 53 6.43 2.67 -8.89
C GLU A 53 6.45 4.21 -8.92
N ARG A 54 6.31 4.82 -10.10
CA ARG A 54 6.17 6.29 -10.23
C ARG A 54 4.92 6.80 -9.55
N ALA A 55 3.79 6.08 -9.65
CA ALA A 55 2.56 6.43 -8.96
C ALA A 55 2.76 6.43 -7.44
N LEU A 56 3.38 5.38 -6.88
CA LEU A 56 3.71 5.33 -5.44
C LEU A 56 4.68 6.46 -5.03
N ALA A 57 5.69 6.75 -5.85
CA ALA A 57 6.64 7.82 -5.57
C ALA A 57 6.00 9.22 -5.61
N GLY A 58 5.00 9.42 -6.49
CA GLY A 58 4.30 10.69 -6.67
C GLY A 58 3.16 10.95 -5.68
N MET A 59 2.67 9.95 -4.95
CA MET A 59 1.58 10.14 -3.98
C MET A 59 2.05 10.88 -2.73
N SER A 60 1.23 11.81 -2.23
CA SER A 60 1.45 12.41 -0.91
C SER A 60 1.14 11.40 0.20
N ASP A 61 1.67 11.63 1.40
CA ASP A 61 1.37 10.80 2.57
C ASP A 61 -0.14 10.80 2.88
N ASP A 62 -0.82 11.95 2.79
CA ASP A 62 -2.29 12.03 2.91
C ASP A 62 -3.01 11.13 1.89
N ALA A 63 -2.58 11.14 0.63
CA ALA A 63 -3.19 10.29 -0.40
C ALA A 63 -2.98 8.80 -0.08
N LEU A 64 -1.78 8.42 0.41
CA LEU A 64 -1.51 7.05 0.83
C LEU A 64 -2.36 6.64 2.04
N LEU A 65 -2.62 7.56 2.97
CA LEU A 65 -3.50 7.34 4.12
C LEU A 65 -4.96 7.19 3.69
N GLU A 66 -5.42 7.95 2.70
CA GLU A 66 -6.74 7.76 2.09
C GLU A 66 -6.85 6.37 1.45
N ARG A 67 -5.84 5.96 0.66
CA ARG A 67 -5.81 4.61 0.07
C ARG A 67 -5.76 3.50 1.11
N LEU A 68 -5.04 3.69 2.22
CA LEU A 68 -5.02 2.73 3.33
C LEU A 68 -6.40 2.55 3.99
N ARG A 69 -7.22 3.62 4.06
CA ARG A 69 -8.59 3.56 4.58
C ARG A 69 -9.53 2.82 3.64
N GLU A 70 -9.32 2.96 2.33
CA GLU A 70 -10.07 2.25 1.28
C GLU A 70 -9.55 0.82 1.03
N ALA A 71 -8.33 0.51 1.45
CA ALA A 71 -7.68 -0.77 1.21
C ALA A 71 -8.42 -1.92 1.90
N GLY A 72 -8.67 -2.98 1.14
CA GLY A 72 -9.25 -4.22 1.64
C GLY A 72 -8.19 -5.14 2.24
N PRO A 73 -8.60 -6.27 2.86
CA PRO A 73 -7.67 -7.33 3.24
C PRO A 73 -6.88 -7.81 2.02
N ARG A 74 -5.60 -8.17 2.24
CA ARG A 74 -4.80 -8.83 1.21
C ARG A 74 -5.41 -10.21 0.94
N ASP A 75 -5.87 -10.45 -0.28
CA ASP A 75 -6.30 -11.78 -0.72
C ASP A 75 -5.08 -12.72 -0.69
N GLY A 76 -5.23 -13.86 -0.01
CA GLY A 76 -4.18 -14.85 0.25
C GLY A 76 -4.06 -15.91 -0.83
#